data_AF-A0A4U0H9A7-F1
#
_entry.id   AF-A0A4U0H9A7-F1
#
_cell.length_a   1.000
_cell.length_b   1.000
_cell.length_c   1.000
_cell.angle_alpha   90.00
_cell.angle_beta   90.00
_cell.angle_gamma   90.00
#
_symmetry.space_group_name_H-M   'P 1'
#
loop_
_entity.id
_entity.type
_entity.pdbx_description
1 polymer ?
#
loop_
_entity_poly.entity_id
_entity_poly.type
_entity_poly.pdbx_seq_one_letter_code
_entity_poly.pdbx_strand_id
1 'polypeptide(L)'
;MKNKTIYILSILLLTSILTHCTDPWDDHVNDGVTNVNQSLLQRLESEANATVFLDLLKTSGLDKNLDGRNAYTVFAPTNESIQSLVTSLKTDPEALETFVQNHIAVSTHRLNTGSDTVQITMLNGKILDLVNSQIGGVAFAKANQGSADGLYHVINTPLMPQQNLWEFINSNTDYAQNQFVLSLNTYNLLDTAAGQDDPEDEYLNNEFLHNLADVRVEKDRFTYFVLNNATFEQEVNGFLPYVNYRNEADSSLAISRYHIVKDLIFAQAYDLESLPDQLVSISGVQFPIDKNAIVETIPLSNGYIHVLNTSTLPVANRLLDLVIEGEDFTGTTSSVSNSTFVREKMDPSGNIFRDLMIQNHGVSALGVRYALPYLLSTNYDVYWRAVNDIQTNVFQQRVVMTDINMVEDEFGVLRYPTFQEFPYMNVEVRNYNEVYLGEFELAELKRVNAFLTGAAVTTNGNNTIVADYLRFVPKVKQN
;
A
#
# COMPACT_ATOMS: atom_id res chain seq x y z
N MET A 1 13.75 -44.89 -92.47
CA MET A 1 12.95 -43.64 -92.39
C MET A 1 11.98 -43.78 -91.24
N LYS A 2 11.74 -42.82 -90.33
CA LYS A 2 12.44 -41.59 -89.90
C LYS A 2 12.04 -41.42 -88.40
N ASN A 3 12.82 -40.97 -87.42
CA ASN A 3 14.24 -40.59 -87.33
C ASN A 3 14.71 -40.85 -85.87
N LYS A 4 16.00 -40.64 -85.56
CA LYS A 4 16.51 -40.52 -84.18
C LYS A 4 16.73 -39.03 -83.83
N THR A 5 15.93 -38.44 -82.94
CA THR A 5 16.26 -37.17 -82.26
C THR A 5 15.40 -36.96 -81.01
N ILE A 6 15.86 -36.11 -80.07
CA ILE A 6 15.21 -35.71 -78.80
C ILE A 6 15.35 -36.74 -77.66
N TYR A 7 16.60 -37.01 -77.29
CA TYR A 7 17.00 -37.39 -75.92
C TYR A 7 17.84 -36.25 -75.28
N ILE A 8 17.44 -34.99 -75.54
CA ILE A 8 18.06 -33.77 -75.01
C ILE A 8 16.95 -32.81 -74.54
N LEU A 9 16.09 -33.31 -73.65
CA LEU A 9 15.12 -32.48 -72.91
C LEU A 9 14.89 -33.03 -71.49
N SER A 10 15.92 -33.66 -70.92
CA SER A 10 15.88 -34.36 -69.63
C SER A 10 16.85 -33.76 -68.59
N ILE A 11 17.52 -32.66 -68.94
CA ILE A 11 18.52 -31.96 -68.10
C ILE A 11 18.25 -30.44 -68.16
N LEU A 12 16.96 -30.05 -68.15
CA LEU A 12 16.55 -28.64 -68.03
C LEU A 12 15.23 -28.46 -67.25
N LEU A 13 14.95 -29.38 -66.32
CA LEU A 13 13.82 -29.30 -65.39
C LEU A 13 14.26 -29.78 -63.98
N LEU A 14 15.45 -29.36 -63.56
CA LEU A 14 16.06 -29.75 -62.27
C LEU A 14 16.75 -28.57 -61.56
N THR A 15 16.28 -27.33 -61.81
CA THR A 15 16.92 -26.10 -61.32
C THR A 15 15.89 -25.01 -60.96
N SER A 16 14.81 -25.37 -60.26
CA SER A 16 13.76 -24.40 -59.88
C SER A 16 12.96 -24.74 -58.62
N ILE A 17 13.55 -25.46 -57.66
CA ILE A 17 13.08 -25.49 -56.25
C ILE A 17 14.31 -25.46 -55.32
N LEU A 18 14.90 -24.28 -55.16
CA LEU A 18 15.73 -23.90 -54.00
C LEU A 18 15.29 -22.52 -53.50
N THR A 19 13.97 -22.34 -53.39
CA THR A 19 13.40 -21.24 -52.61
C THR A 19 13.54 -21.58 -51.13
N HIS A 20 14.25 -20.71 -50.42
CA HIS A 20 14.59 -20.78 -49.00
C HIS A 20 13.60 -21.56 -48.12
N CYS A 21 14.11 -22.59 -47.44
CA CYS A 21 13.77 -22.71 -46.02
C CYS A 21 14.56 -21.61 -45.32
N THR A 22 13.89 -20.53 -44.89
CA THR A 22 14.38 -19.82 -43.71
C THR A 22 14.12 -20.77 -42.53
N ASP A 23 15.15 -20.99 -41.72
CA ASP A 23 14.95 -21.72 -40.47
C ASP A 23 14.16 -20.80 -39.52
N PRO A 24 12.98 -21.19 -39.00
CA PRO A 24 12.23 -20.34 -38.07
C PRO A 24 13.03 -19.96 -36.81
N TRP A 25 14.13 -20.67 -36.53
CA TRP A 25 15.09 -20.34 -35.49
C TRP A 25 16.02 -19.17 -35.87
N ASP A 26 16.41 -18.99 -37.14
CA ASP A 26 17.22 -17.84 -37.57
C ASP A 26 16.40 -16.55 -37.51
N ASP A 27 15.11 -16.60 -37.86
CA ASP A 27 14.18 -15.47 -37.74
C ASP A 27 13.98 -15.03 -36.28
N HIS A 28 14.12 -15.95 -35.29
CA HIS A 28 14.09 -15.62 -33.86
C HIS A 28 15.46 -15.24 -33.25
N VAL A 29 16.58 -15.46 -33.95
CA VAL A 29 17.93 -15.12 -33.47
C VAL A 29 18.40 -13.75 -33.98
N ASN A 30 17.87 -13.27 -35.11
CA ASN A 30 18.27 -12.00 -35.75
C ASN A 30 17.17 -10.92 -35.79
N ASP A 31 16.33 -10.83 -34.75
CA ASP A 31 15.32 -9.76 -34.56
C ASP A 31 15.96 -8.36 -34.33
N GLY A 32 16.58 -7.79 -35.37
CA GLY A 32 17.07 -6.40 -35.44
C GLY A 32 18.38 -6.07 -34.69
N VAL A 33 18.93 -7.00 -33.92
CA VAL A 33 20.13 -6.80 -33.09
C VAL A 33 21.40 -6.87 -33.96
N THR A 34 21.92 -5.72 -34.41
CA THR A 34 23.08 -5.65 -35.31
C THR A 34 24.42 -5.39 -34.60
N ASN A 35 25.52 -5.94 -35.14
CA ASN A 35 26.91 -5.73 -34.71
C ASN A 35 27.28 -6.16 -33.27
N VAL A 36 26.83 -7.34 -32.84
CA VAL A 36 27.16 -7.97 -31.54
C VAL A 36 28.65 -8.33 -31.32
N ASN A 37 29.57 -7.90 -32.21
CA ASN A 37 31.01 -8.13 -32.11
C ASN A 37 31.78 -6.95 -31.51
N GLN A 38 31.13 -5.79 -31.33
CA GLN A 38 31.69 -4.59 -30.71
C GLN A 38 31.15 -4.42 -29.30
N SER A 39 31.92 -3.81 -28.39
CA SER A 39 31.41 -3.48 -27.05
C SER A 39 30.41 -2.34 -27.08
N LEU A 40 29.63 -2.19 -26.00
CA LEU A 40 28.57 -1.20 -25.87
C LEU A 40 29.14 0.22 -25.96
N LEU A 41 30.31 0.44 -25.35
CA LEU A 41 31.04 1.69 -25.44
C LEU A 41 31.52 1.99 -26.88
N GLN A 42 32.06 0.99 -27.60
CA GLN A 42 32.45 1.16 -29.02
C GLN A 42 31.26 1.45 -29.92
N ARG A 43 30.12 0.81 -29.65
CA ARG A 43 28.85 1.07 -30.36
C ARG A 43 28.37 2.50 -30.12
N LEU A 44 28.41 3.00 -28.88
CA LEU A 44 28.06 4.38 -28.53
C LEU A 44 29.04 5.40 -29.13
N GLU A 45 30.35 5.09 -29.17
CA GLU A 45 31.37 5.90 -29.86
C GLU A 45 31.11 6.06 -31.37
N SER A 46 30.40 5.11 -31.98
CA SER A 46 29.98 5.18 -33.39
C SER A 46 28.62 5.84 -33.62
N GLU A 47 27.86 6.17 -32.56
CA GLU A 47 26.50 6.72 -32.68
C GLU A 47 26.52 8.25 -32.78
N ALA A 48 26.38 8.76 -34.00
CA ALA A 48 26.40 10.21 -34.28
C ALA A 48 25.38 11.02 -33.46
N ASN A 49 24.23 10.43 -33.13
CA ASN A 49 23.14 11.09 -32.40
C ASN A 49 23.35 11.13 -30.87
N ALA A 50 24.37 10.45 -30.33
CA ALA A 50 24.59 10.27 -28.89
C ALA A 50 25.94 10.85 -28.40
N THR A 51 26.65 11.61 -29.24
CA THR A 51 28.01 12.11 -28.95
C THR A 51 28.06 13.04 -27.74
N VAL A 52 27.02 13.84 -27.49
CA VAL A 52 26.92 14.71 -26.31
C VAL A 52 26.69 13.89 -25.04
N PHE A 53 25.85 12.85 -25.09
CA PHE A 53 25.66 11.95 -23.95
C PHE A 53 26.93 11.14 -23.64
N LEU A 54 27.66 10.70 -24.67
CA LEU A 54 28.93 10.00 -24.53
C LEU A 54 30.02 10.85 -23.84
N ASP A 55 30.06 12.15 -24.12
CA ASP A 55 30.93 13.11 -23.43
C ASP A 55 30.55 13.25 -21.94
N LEU A 56 29.25 13.30 -21.62
CA LEU A 56 28.78 13.27 -20.22
C LEU A 56 29.09 11.94 -19.51
N LEU A 57 28.88 10.81 -20.18
CA LEU A 57 29.22 9.47 -19.69
C LEU A 57 30.71 9.37 -19.32
N LYS A 58 31.61 9.82 -20.21
CA LYS A 58 33.06 9.87 -19.96
C LYS A 58 33.47 10.91 -18.90
N THR A 59 32.77 12.04 -18.84
CA THR A 59 33.00 13.06 -17.80
C THR A 59 32.62 12.55 -16.41
N SER A 60 31.53 11.79 -16.30
CA SER A 60 31.11 11.13 -15.05
C SER A 60 32.02 9.97 -14.63
N GLY A 61 32.77 9.39 -15.57
CA GLY A 61 33.60 8.20 -15.34
C GLY A 61 32.83 6.87 -15.29
N LEU A 62 31.51 6.88 -15.53
CA LEU A 62 30.65 5.69 -15.63
C LEU A 62 30.81 4.94 -16.96
N ASP A 63 31.60 5.47 -17.91
CA ASP A 63 32.07 4.71 -19.08
C ASP A 63 32.81 3.43 -18.66
N LYS A 64 33.48 3.46 -17.50
CA LYS A 64 34.17 2.31 -16.89
C LYS A 64 33.23 1.22 -16.38
N ASN A 65 31.94 1.50 -16.21
CA ASN A 65 30.96 0.47 -15.86
C ASN A 65 30.62 -0.39 -17.09
N LEU A 66 30.82 0.14 -18.30
CA LEU A 66 30.61 -0.57 -19.58
C LEU A 66 31.88 -1.33 -20.00
N ASP A 67 32.48 -2.09 -19.06
CA ASP A 67 33.75 -2.81 -19.24
C ASP A 67 33.61 -4.20 -19.89
N GLY A 68 32.39 -4.58 -20.26
CA GLY A 68 32.05 -5.87 -20.88
C GLY A 68 31.76 -7.01 -19.90
N ARG A 69 31.83 -6.81 -18.58
CA ARG A 69 31.56 -7.88 -17.59
C ARG A 69 30.09 -8.11 -17.30
N ASN A 70 29.29 -7.05 -17.33
CA ASN A 70 27.85 -7.07 -17.06
C ASN A 70 27.10 -6.57 -18.30
N ALA A 71 25.91 -7.11 -18.55
CA ALA A 71 25.09 -6.75 -19.70
C ALA A 71 24.11 -5.62 -19.36
N TYR A 72 24.38 -4.41 -19.87
CA TYR A 72 23.59 -3.20 -19.59
C TYR A 72 22.66 -2.81 -20.75
N THR A 73 21.68 -1.95 -20.45
CA THR A 73 20.97 -1.15 -21.47
C THR A 73 21.29 0.32 -21.31
N VAL A 74 21.79 0.98 -22.35
CA VAL A 74 22.00 2.44 -22.34
C VAL A 74 20.91 3.14 -23.13
N PHE A 75 20.22 4.10 -22.51
CA PHE A 75 19.24 4.96 -23.16
C PHE A 75 19.91 6.32 -23.45
N ALA A 76 20.47 6.50 -24.63
CA ALA A 76 21.16 7.74 -24.98
C ALA A 76 20.18 8.81 -25.50
N PRO A 77 20.03 9.97 -24.86
CA PRO A 77 19.25 11.08 -25.43
C PRO A 77 19.92 11.62 -26.69
N THR A 78 19.12 12.12 -27.64
CA THR A 78 19.66 12.82 -28.81
C THR A 78 20.45 14.05 -28.39
N ASN A 79 21.54 14.36 -29.12
CA ASN A 79 22.37 15.54 -28.89
C ASN A 79 21.54 16.83 -28.71
N GLU A 80 20.50 17.01 -29.53
CA GLU A 80 19.61 18.17 -29.50
C GLU A 80 18.79 18.25 -28.21
N SER A 81 18.31 17.11 -27.70
CA SER A 81 17.42 17.05 -26.52
C SER A 81 18.12 17.34 -25.20
N ILE A 82 19.44 17.09 -25.13
CA ILE A 82 20.24 17.26 -23.90
C ILE A 82 21.07 18.56 -23.90
N GLN A 83 21.19 19.25 -25.03
CA GLN A 83 22.15 20.36 -25.21
C GLN A 83 22.03 21.49 -24.18
N SER A 84 20.84 21.77 -23.67
CA SER A 84 20.58 22.79 -22.64
C SER A 84 21.04 22.39 -21.23
N LEU A 85 21.12 21.08 -20.95
CA LEU A 85 21.47 20.53 -19.63
C LEU A 85 22.99 20.34 -19.45
N VAL A 86 23.75 20.28 -20.55
CA VAL A 86 25.20 19.96 -20.53
C VAL A 86 25.99 20.86 -19.56
N THR A 87 25.73 22.16 -19.58
CA THR A 87 26.46 23.12 -18.74
C THR A 87 26.17 22.92 -17.26
N SER A 88 24.90 22.78 -16.87
CA SER A 88 24.51 22.59 -15.46
C SER A 88 24.98 21.25 -14.92
N LEU A 89 24.87 20.18 -15.71
CA LEU A 89 25.38 18.86 -15.33
C LEU A 89 26.91 18.90 -15.15
N LYS A 90 27.67 19.49 -16.08
CA LYS A 90 29.14 19.56 -15.95
C LYS A 90 29.64 20.44 -14.81
N THR A 91 28.81 21.31 -14.22
CA THR A 91 29.16 22.09 -13.02
C THR A 91 28.85 21.37 -11.70
N ASP A 92 28.06 20.30 -11.73
CA ASP A 92 27.62 19.55 -10.56
C ASP A 92 27.93 18.05 -10.75
N PRO A 93 29.04 17.54 -10.20
CA PRO A 93 29.44 16.15 -10.37
C PRO A 93 28.43 15.13 -9.85
N GLU A 94 27.68 15.46 -8.79
CA GLU A 94 26.70 14.55 -8.18
C GLU A 94 25.45 14.47 -9.07
N ALA A 95 24.94 15.62 -9.51
CA ALA A 95 23.84 15.66 -10.47
C ALA A 95 24.21 15.00 -11.82
N LEU A 96 25.46 15.16 -12.29
CA LEU A 96 25.97 14.48 -13.49
C LEU A 96 25.99 12.96 -13.31
N GLU A 97 26.50 12.46 -12.18
CA GLU A 97 26.56 11.03 -11.91
C GLU A 97 25.14 10.44 -11.83
N THR A 98 24.26 11.02 -11.02
CA THR A 98 22.85 10.58 -10.90
C THR A 98 22.11 10.63 -12.24
N PHE A 99 22.34 11.68 -13.04
CA PHE A 99 21.76 11.80 -14.38
C PHE A 99 22.22 10.67 -15.31
N VAL A 100 23.52 10.42 -15.40
CA VAL A 100 24.05 9.36 -16.29
C VAL A 100 23.63 7.98 -15.81
N GLN A 101 23.63 7.72 -14.50
CA GLN A 101 23.10 6.48 -13.93
C GLN A 101 21.61 6.26 -14.28
N ASN A 102 20.79 7.32 -14.32
CA ASN A 102 19.38 7.24 -14.72
C ASN A 102 19.15 6.92 -16.22
N HIS A 103 20.21 6.85 -17.02
CA HIS A 103 20.18 6.46 -18.43
C HIS A 103 20.81 5.07 -18.68
N ILE A 104 21.22 4.36 -17.63
CA ILE A 104 21.81 3.02 -17.72
C ILE A 104 20.94 2.05 -16.90
N ALA A 105 20.35 1.02 -17.51
CA ALA A 105 19.67 -0.04 -16.79
C ALA A 105 20.59 -1.24 -16.52
N VAL A 106 20.44 -1.85 -15.34
CA VAL A 106 21.32 -2.93 -14.83
C VAL A 106 21.14 -4.28 -15.53
N SER A 107 20.27 -4.36 -16.55
CA SER A 107 20.05 -5.55 -17.36
C SER A 107 19.71 -5.20 -18.82
N THR A 108 19.55 -6.21 -19.68
CA THR A 108 19.24 -6.02 -21.11
C THR A 108 17.74 -5.96 -21.37
N HIS A 109 17.26 -4.80 -21.81
CA HIS A 109 15.85 -4.53 -22.08
C HIS A 109 15.66 -4.11 -23.54
N ARG A 110 15.13 -5.03 -24.36
CA ARG A 110 14.65 -4.71 -25.71
C ARG A 110 13.40 -3.81 -25.63
N LEU A 111 13.07 -3.17 -26.75
CA LEU A 111 11.84 -2.41 -26.91
C LEU A 111 10.62 -3.29 -26.60
N ASN A 112 9.73 -2.81 -25.73
CA ASN A 112 8.45 -3.42 -25.46
C ASN A 112 7.38 -2.78 -26.37
N THR A 113 6.88 -3.54 -27.35
CA THR A 113 5.80 -3.11 -28.23
C THR A 113 4.41 -3.48 -27.71
N GLY A 114 4.33 -4.21 -26.59
CA GLY A 114 3.08 -4.59 -25.94
C GLY A 114 2.51 -3.50 -25.04
N SER A 115 1.26 -3.72 -24.63
CA SER A 115 0.54 -2.94 -23.61
C SER A 115 0.93 -3.30 -22.18
N ASP A 116 1.59 -4.44 -21.97
CA ASP A 116 2.00 -4.91 -20.65
C ASP A 116 3.18 -4.07 -20.14
N THR A 117 3.13 -3.57 -18.91
CA THR A 117 4.20 -2.74 -18.34
C THR A 117 5.38 -3.58 -17.87
N VAL A 118 6.59 -3.27 -18.35
CA VAL A 118 7.85 -3.84 -17.86
C VAL A 118 8.58 -2.83 -16.99
N GLN A 119 8.70 -3.12 -15.69
CA GLN A 119 9.50 -2.30 -14.77
C GLN A 119 11.01 -2.51 -15.03
N ILE A 120 11.75 -1.43 -15.25
CA ILE A 120 13.20 -1.42 -15.50
C ILE A 120 13.94 -0.75 -14.36
N THR A 121 14.90 -1.44 -13.74
CA THR A 121 15.79 -0.86 -12.73
C THR A 121 16.99 -0.17 -13.37
N MET A 122 17.11 1.11 -13.11
CA MET A 122 18.22 1.98 -13.52
C MET A 122 19.41 1.88 -12.55
N LEU A 123 20.59 2.33 -12.96
CA LEU A 123 21.84 2.16 -12.21
C LEU A 123 21.87 3.01 -10.92
N ASN A 124 21.06 4.07 -10.84
CA ASN A 124 20.81 4.86 -9.64
C ASN A 124 19.76 4.22 -8.70
N GLY A 125 19.27 3.02 -9.01
CA GLY A 125 18.24 2.31 -8.26
C GLY A 125 16.79 2.68 -8.60
N LYS A 126 16.56 3.75 -9.38
CA LYS A 126 15.21 4.16 -9.80
C LYS A 126 14.58 3.13 -10.72
N ILE A 127 13.25 3.04 -10.69
CA ILE A 127 12.48 2.18 -11.59
C ILE A 127 11.73 3.02 -12.62
N LEU A 128 11.89 2.70 -13.90
CA LEU A 128 11.17 3.31 -15.00
C LEU A 128 10.31 2.27 -15.72
N ASP A 129 9.11 2.66 -16.11
CA ASP A 129 8.15 1.78 -16.78
C ASP A 129 8.40 1.78 -18.30
N LEU A 130 8.61 0.60 -18.89
CA LEU A 130 8.74 0.37 -20.32
C LEU A 130 7.45 -0.27 -20.85
N VAL A 131 6.65 0.52 -21.56
CA VAL A 131 5.31 0.14 -22.07
C VAL A 131 5.00 0.91 -23.35
N ASN A 132 4.18 0.35 -24.26
CA ASN A 132 3.72 1.03 -25.48
C ASN A 132 4.85 1.67 -26.34
N SER A 133 6.01 1.02 -26.43
CA SER A 133 7.22 1.55 -27.08
C SER A 133 7.74 2.89 -26.51
N GLN A 134 7.60 3.09 -25.21
CA GLN A 134 8.12 4.24 -24.47
C GLN A 134 8.79 3.80 -23.16
N ILE A 135 9.84 4.51 -22.74
CA ILE A 135 10.53 4.32 -21.46
C ILE A 135 10.30 5.56 -20.58
N GLY A 136 9.61 5.41 -19.45
CA GLY A 136 9.23 6.55 -18.60
C GLY A 136 8.42 7.61 -19.36
N GLY A 137 7.55 7.19 -20.29
CA GLY A 137 6.81 8.08 -21.21
C GLY A 137 7.62 8.65 -22.37
N VAL A 138 8.94 8.42 -22.44
CA VAL A 138 9.80 8.91 -23.52
C VAL A 138 9.82 7.95 -24.71
N ALA A 139 9.51 8.45 -25.90
CA ALA A 139 9.59 7.69 -27.14
C ALA A 139 11.03 7.53 -27.66
N PHE A 140 11.31 6.38 -28.28
CA PHE A 140 12.59 6.07 -28.90
C PHE A 140 12.76 6.75 -30.27
N ALA A 141 13.96 7.28 -30.52
CA ALA A 141 14.42 7.71 -31.83
C ALA A 141 15.01 6.53 -32.64
N LYS A 142 15.66 5.58 -31.95
CA LYS A 142 16.32 4.40 -32.54
C LYS A 142 16.43 3.31 -31.49
N ALA A 143 15.76 2.17 -31.66
CA ALA A 143 15.71 1.11 -30.66
C ALA A 143 16.60 -0.11 -31.00
N ASN A 144 16.77 -1.00 -30.01
CA ASN A 144 17.33 -2.36 -30.14
C ASN A 144 18.74 -2.45 -30.77
N GLN A 145 19.63 -1.51 -30.46
CA GLN A 145 20.99 -1.51 -31.02
C GLN A 145 21.92 -2.39 -30.17
N GLY A 146 22.25 -3.59 -30.66
CA GLY A 146 23.07 -4.55 -29.91
C GLY A 146 24.56 -4.26 -29.82
N SER A 147 25.18 -4.85 -28.82
CA SER A 147 26.63 -5.00 -28.63
C SER A 147 26.96 -6.42 -28.10
N ALA A 148 28.24 -6.71 -27.85
CA ALA A 148 28.72 -7.98 -27.29
C ALA A 148 28.34 -8.19 -25.81
N ASP A 149 27.96 -7.11 -25.14
CA ASP A 149 27.92 -6.88 -23.70
C ASP A 149 26.69 -6.03 -23.30
N GLY A 150 25.63 -6.04 -24.12
CA GLY A 150 24.41 -5.31 -23.84
C GLY A 150 23.71 -4.79 -25.09
N LEU A 151 23.00 -3.68 -24.92
CA LEU A 151 22.37 -2.94 -26.01
C LEU A 151 22.22 -1.47 -25.65
N TYR A 152 21.98 -0.62 -26.66
CA TYR A 152 21.55 0.74 -26.45
C TYR A 152 20.30 1.09 -27.27
N HIS A 153 19.65 2.15 -26.84
CA HIS A 153 18.63 2.85 -27.60
C HIS A 153 18.98 4.34 -27.65
N VAL A 154 18.51 5.04 -28.67
CA VAL A 154 18.48 6.51 -28.71
C VAL A 154 17.06 6.97 -28.41
N ILE A 155 16.90 7.93 -27.51
CA ILE A 155 15.61 8.46 -27.04
C ILE A 155 15.44 9.95 -27.37
N ASN A 156 14.21 10.41 -27.56
CA ASN A 156 13.91 11.78 -28.01
C ASN A 156 14.02 12.86 -26.90
N THR A 157 14.10 12.46 -25.64
CA THR A 157 14.11 13.36 -24.47
C THR A 157 14.99 12.74 -23.38
N PRO A 158 15.78 13.51 -22.61
CA PRO A 158 16.52 12.97 -21.48
C PRO A 158 15.60 12.42 -20.38
N LEU A 159 15.98 11.27 -19.81
CA LEU A 159 15.37 10.68 -18.62
C LEU A 159 15.86 11.42 -17.38
N MET A 160 15.12 12.45 -16.98
CA MET A 160 15.43 13.18 -15.74
C MET A 160 15.23 12.26 -14.53
N PRO A 161 16.19 12.18 -13.58
CA PRO A 161 15.99 11.47 -12.32
C PRO A 161 14.80 12.09 -11.57
N GLN A 162 13.83 11.25 -11.19
CA GLN A 162 12.71 11.65 -10.33
C GLN A 162 12.98 11.19 -8.90
N GLN A 163 12.49 11.97 -7.94
CA GLN A 163 12.46 11.55 -6.54
C GLN A 163 11.44 10.42 -6.37
N ASN A 164 11.67 9.53 -5.40
CA ASN A 164 10.58 8.70 -4.86
C ASN A 164 9.80 9.49 -3.80
N LEU A 165 8.67 8.93 -3.36
CA LEU A 165 7.80 9.54 -2.36
C LEU A 165 8.53 9.83 -1.03
N TRP A 166 9.44 8.96 -0.58
CA TRP A 166 10.22 9.23 0.62
C TRP A 166 11.19 10.41 0.47
N GLU A 167 11.92 10.46 -0.64
CA GLU A 167 12.85 11.56 -0.96
C GLU A 167 12.11 12.90 -1.10
N PHE A 168 10.92 12.89 -1.71
CA PHE A 168 10.06 14.06 -1.78
C PHE A 168 9.65 14.53 -0.37
N ILE A 169 9.14 13.63 0.48
CA ILE A 169 8.76 13.95 1.87
C ILE A 169 9.97 14.52 2.63
N ASN A 170 11.15 13.93 2.48
CA ASN A 170 12.38 14.33 3.16
C ASN A 170 12.93 15.70 2.71
N SER A 171 12.77 16.05 1.43
CA SER A 171 13.30 17.31 0.87
C SER A 171 12.31 18.47 0.89
N ASN A 172 11.01 18.21 1.02
CA ASN A 172 9.96 19.24 0.94
C ASN A 172 9.29 19.44 2.32
N THR A 173 10.07 19.95 3.28
CA THR A 173 9.64 20.17 4.67
C THR A 173 8.86 21.47 4.91
N ASP A 174 8.74 22.34 3.89
CA ASP A 174 7.84 23.50 3.90
C ASP A 174 6.36 23.08 4.05
N TYR A 175 6.02 21.84 3.67
CA TYR A 175 4.75 21.21 4.00
C TYR A 175 4.77 20.69 5.44
N ALA A 176 3.92 21.26 6.29
CA ALA A 176 3.75 20.83 7.69
C ALA A 176 3.35 19.35 7.80
N GLN A 177 2.66 18.84 6.78
CA GLN A 177 2.33 17.42 6.61
C GLN A 177 3.59 16.54 6.53
N ASN A 178 4.56 16.92 5.70
CA ASN A 178 5.83 16.20 5.53
C ASN A 178 6.74 16.37 6.75
N GLN A 179 6.81 17.59 7.32
CA GLN A 179 7.53 17.84 8.56
C GLN A 179 7.04 16.91 9.69
N PHE A 180 5.72 16.73 9.80
CA PHE A 180 5.14 15.78 10.75
C PHE A 180 5.54 14.33 10.45
N VAL A 181 5.43 13.86 9.21
CA VAL A 181 5.88 12.49 8.83
C VAL A 181 7.34 12.25 9.21
N LEU A 182 8.24 13.19 8.91
CA LEU A 182 9.65 13.05 9.25
C LEU A 182 9.89 13.03 10.75
N SER A 183 9.09 13.78 11.53
CA SER A 183 9.17 13.78 12.98
C SER A 183 8.94 12.38 13.57
N LEU A 184 8.09 11.54 12.95
CA LEU A 184 7.77 10.18 13.40
C LEU A 184 8.97 9.21 13.43
N ASN A 185 10.08 9.54 12.74
CA ASN A 185 11.34 8.77 12.84
C ASN A 185 12.05 8.94 14.19
N THR A 186 11.78 10.05 14.87
CA THR A 186 12.41 10.45 16.14
C THR A 186 11.38 10.72 17.25
N TYR A 187 10.10 10.75 16.89
CA TYR A 187 8.99 10.92 17.82
C TYR A 187 8.94 9.69 18.72
N ASN A 188 8.75 9.95 20.01
CA ASN A 188 8.48 8.93 20.99
C ASN A 188 7.45 9.49 21.98
N LEU A 189 6.25 8.90 22.01
CA LEU A 189 5.19 9.33 22.94
C LEU A 189 5.61 9.22 24.42
N LEU A 190 6.61 8.39 24.71
CA LEU A 190 7.19 8.21 26.04
C LEU A 190 8.02 9.41 26.54
N ASP A 191 8.54 10.28 25.65
CA ASP A 191 9.42 11.40 26.06
C ASP A 191 8.65 12.66 26.49
N THR A 192 7.37 12.77 26.12
CA THR A 192 6.48 13.87 26.57
C THR A 192 5.53 13.46 27.70
N ALA A 193 5.24 12.16 27.88
CA ALA A 193 4.44 11.66 28.99
C ALA A 193 5.30 11.46 30.25
N ALA A 194 5.18 12.35 31.23
CA ALA A 194 5.97 12.30 32.46
C ALA A 194 5.67 11.06 33.33
N GLY A 195 6.45 9.99 33.16
CA GLY A 195 6.65 8.95 34.18
C GLY A 195 5.65 7.77 34.19
N GLN A 196 5.11 7.38 33.04
CA GLN A 196 4.45 6.09 32.86
C GLN A 196 5.14 5.34 31.71
N ASP A 197 6.13 4.50 32.06
CA ASP A 197 6.74 3.54 31.13
C ASP A 197 5.74 2.39 30.85
N ASP A 198 4.71 2.64 30.04
CA ASP A 198 3.92 1.56 29.44
C ASP A 198 4.59 1.12 28.12
N PRO A 199 5.18 -0.08 28.05
CA PRO A 199 5.79 -0.57 26.81
C PRO A 199 4.78 -0.83 25.68
N GLU A 200 3.46 -0.71 25.92
CA GLU A 200 2.43 -0.76 24.89
C GLU A 200 2.06 0.64 24.30
N ASP A 201 2.73 1.73 24.72
CA ASP A 201 2.48 3.12 24.29
C ASP A 201 3.29 3.60 23.05
N GLU A 202 3.97 2.72 22.31
CA GLU A 202 4.70 3.07 21.06
C GLU A 202 3.78 3.44 19.85
N TYR A 203 2.64 4.09 20.11
CA TYR A 203 1.51 4.30 19.19
C TYR A 203 1.80 5.15 17.93
N LEU A 204 2.98 5.77 17.80
CA LEU A 204 3.33 6.61 16.64
C LEU A 204 4.76 6.40 16.09
N ASN A 205 5.56 5.50 16.68
CA ASN A 205 6.99 5.41 16.39
C ASN A 205 7.19 4.73 15.02
N ASN A 206 7.43 5.54 13.99
CA ASN A 206 7.65 5.12 12.60
C ASN A 206 6.52 4.26 11.97
N GLU A 207 5.28 4.34 12.49
CA GLU A 207 4.14 3.59 11.96
C GLU A 207 3.83 3.91 10.49
N PHE A 208 4.10 5.14 10.03
CA PHE A 208 3.86 5.54 8.65
C PHE A 208 4.63 4.67 7.63
N LEU A 209 5.87 4.29 7.95
CA LEU A 209 6.68 3.39 7.10
C LEU A 209 6.51 1.91 7.44
N HIS A 210 6.22 1.57 8.70
CA HIS A 210 6.13 0.17 9.13
C HIS A 210 4.74 -0.46 8.97
N ASN A 211 3.69 0.27 9.31
CA ASN A 211 2.33 -0.25 9.45
C ASN A 211 1.41 0.19 8.29
N LEU A 212 1.73 1.29 7.62
CA LEU A 212 0.94 1.82 6.51
C LEU A 212 1.55 1.47 5.15
N ALA A 213 2.68 2.08 4.76
CA ALA A 213 3.40 1.70 3.55
C ALA A 213 4.88 2.11 3.58
N ASP A 214 5.76 1.22 3.13
CA ASP A 214 7.17 1.56 2.95
C ASP A 214 7.39 2.36 1.66
N VAL A 215 7.11 3.66 1.71
CA VAL A 215 7.20 4.58 0.56
C VAL A 215 8.62 4.79 0.01
N ARG A 216 9.64 4.17 0.62
CA ARG A 216 11.02 4.10 0.12
C ARG A 216 11.17 3.05 -0.99
N VAL A 217 10.21 2.13 -1.13
CA VAL A 217 10.27 1.05 -2.11
C VAL A 217 9.94 1.57 -3.52
N GLU A 218 10.93 1.57 -4.40
CA GLU A 218 10.81 2.00 -5.82
C GLU A 218 9.89 1.11 -6.66
N LYS A 219 9.68 -0.14 -6.22
CA LYS A 219 8.85 -1.13 -6.93
C LYS A 219 7.36 -0.81 -6.79
N ASP A 220 6.98 -0.31 -5.63
CA ASP A 220 5.59 -0.06 -5.27
C ASP A 220 5.11 1.22 -5.95
N ARG A 221 3.81 1.51 -5.87
CA ARG A 221 3.18 2.61 -6.61
C ARG A 221 2.22 3.35 -5.70
N PHE A 222 2.43 4.66 -5.57
CA PHE A 222 1.70 5.48 -4.62
C PHE A 222 1.03 6.70 -5.26
N THR A 223 -0.07 7.13 -4.67
CA THR A 223 -0.59 8.49 -4.81
C THR A 223 -0.62 9.08 -3.41
N TYR A 224 -0.07 10.29 -3.25
CA TYR A 224 -0.03 10.99 -1.97
C TYR A 224 -0.59 12.40 -2.13
N PHE A 225 -1.64 12.71 -1.38
CA PHE A 225 -2.23 14.04 -1.38
C PHE A 225 -1.57 14.89 -0.30
N VAL A 226 -1.05 16.04 -0.70
CA VAL A 226 -0.43 17.01 0.21
C VAL A 226 -1.37 18.19 0.35
N LEU A 227 -1.87 18.43 1.56
CA LEU A 227 -2.66 19.61 1.86
C LEU A 227 -1.75 20.82 2.02
N ASN A 228 -2.18 22.01 1.57
CA ASN A 228 -1.53 23.24 1.99
C ASN A 228 -1.58 23.37 3.53
N ASN A 229 -0.63 24.08 4.14
CA ASN A 229 -0.48 24.10 5.60
C ASN A 229 -1.74 24.61 6.33
N ALA A 230 -2.48 25.58 5.78
CA ALA A 230 -3.69 26.10 6.41
C ALA A 230 -4.83 25.05 6.40
N THR A 231 -5.00 24.34 5.29
CA THR A 231 -5.96 23.23 5.16
C THR A 231 -5.55 22.04 6.02
N PHE A 232 -4.26 21.71 6.10
CA PHE A 232 -3.76 20.65 6.99
C PHE A 232 -4.10 20.94 8.44
N GLU A 233 -3.77 22.14 8.95
CA GLU A 233 -4.14 22.54 10.31
C GLU A 233 -5.66 22.57 10.52
N GLN A 234 -6.46 22.97 9.52
CA GLN A 234 -7.92 22.94 9.62
C GLN A 234 -8.44 21.50 9.78
N GLU A 235 -7.98 20.55 8.98
CA GLU A 235 -8.35 19.14 9.09
C GLU A 235 -7.92 18.54 10.45
N VAL A 236 -6.70 18.83 10.88
CA VAL A 236 -6.14 18.39 12.18
C VAL A 236 -6.97 18.91 13.34
N ASN A 237 -7.35 20.20 13.34
CA ASN A 237 -8.19 20.77 14.39
C ASN A 237 -9.65 20.28 14.30
N GLY A 238 -10.16 19.98 13.10
CA GLY A 238 -11.49 19.41 12.90
C GLY A 238 -11.61 17.96 13.40
N PHE A 239 -10.52 17.19 13.36
CA PHE A 239 -10.48 15.82 13.87
C PHE A 239 -10.01 15.71 15.35
N LEU A 240 -9.35 16.74 15.89
CA LEU A 240 -8.86 16.79 17.28
C LEU A 240 -9.90 16.36 18.34
N PRO A 241 -11.22 16.69 18.23
CA PRO A 241 -12.22 16.24 19.20
C PRO A 241 -12.37 14.71 19.31
N TYR A 242 -11.93 13.94 18.32
CA TYR A 242 -12.04 12.48 18.29
C TYR A 242 -10.82 11.76 18.90
N VAL A 243 -9.78 12.49 19.30
CA VAL A 243 -8.48 11.92 19.68
C VAL A 243 -7.97 12.44 21.03
N ASN A 244 -8.87 12.64 22.00
CA ASN A 244 -8.52 13.01 23.38
C ASN A 244 -7.70 11.91 24.06
N TYR A 245 -6.37 11.96 23.97
CA TYR A 245 -5.48 10.97 24.55
C TYR A 245 -5.05 11.39 25.96
N ARG A 246 -5.59 10.72 26.98
CA ARG A 246 -5.29 10.95 28.41
C ARG A 246 -5.46 12.41 28.89
N ASN A 247 -6.20 13.23 28.14
CA ASN A 247 -6.30 14.69 28.31
C ASN A 247 -4.99 15.47 28.10
N GLU A 248 -3.99 14.85 27.45
CA GLU A 248 -2.73 15.48 27.07
C GLU A 248 -2.84 16.14 25.69
N ALA A 249 -2.79 17.47 25.66
CA ALA A 249 -3.08 18.26 24.46
C ALA A 249 -2.09 18.00 23.32
N ASP A 250 -0.79 17.95 23.62
CA ASP A 250 0.26 17.80 22.61
C ASP A 250 0.26 16.40 21.98
N SER A 251 0.07 15.36 22.80
CA SER A 251 -0.10 13.97 22.33
C SER A 251 -1.38 13.81 21.51
N SER A 252 -2.50 14.38 21.97
CA SER A 252 -3.76 14.39 21.22
C SER A 252 -3.61 15.08 19.85
N LEU A 253 -2.86 16.19 19.80
CA LEU A 253 -2.59 16.91 18.55
C LEU A 253 -1.70 16.10 17.60
N ALA A 254 -0.65 15.44 18.10
CA ALA A 254 0.20 14.56 17.30
C ALA A 254 -0.58 13.36 16.74
N ILE A 255 -1.45 12.75 17.56
CA ILE A 255 -2.34 11.67 17.12
C ILE A 255 -3.31 12.20 16.05
N SER A 256 -3.90 13.39 16.22
CA SER A 256 -4.77 14.00 15.20
C SER A 256 -4.03 14.15 13.87
N ARG A 257 -2.80 14.70 13.88
CA ARG A 257 -1.94 14.82 12.70
C ARG A 257 -1.71 13.48 12.01
N TYR A 258 -1.41 12.43 12.76
CA TYR A 258 -1.23 11.09 12.21
C TYR A 258 -2.50 10.56 11.53
N HIS A 259 -3.67 10.73 12.15
CA HIS A 259 -4.95 10.38 11.52
C HIS A 259 -5.20 11.15 10.22
N ILE A 260 -4.84 12.44 10.14
CA ILE A 260 -4.95 13.19 8.89
C ILE A 260 -4.01 12.63 7.81
N VAL A 261 -2.72 12.40 8.14
CA VAL A 261 -1.72 11.96 7.16
C VAL A 261 -1.98 10.55 6.63
N LYS A 262 -2.31 9.58 7.50
CA LYS A 262 -2.48 8.18 7.08
C LYS A 262 -3.62 7.98 6.08
N ASP A 263 -4.59 8.89 6.08
CA ASP A 263 -5.76 8.88 5.19
C ASP A 263 -5.49 9.52 3.81
N LEU A 264 -4.31 10.12 3.61
CA LEU A 264 -3.94 10.85 2.39
C LEU A 264 -2.96 10.08 1.48
N ILE A 265 -2.68 8.81 1.77
CA ILE A 265 -1.84 7.93 0.96
C ILE A 265 -2.60 6.70 0.45
N PHE A 266 -2.30 6.32 -0.80
CA PHE A 266 -3.03 5.34 -1.60
C PHE A 266 -2.04 4.39 -2.30
N ALA A 267 -2.29 3.08 -2.24
CA ALA A 267 -1.41 2.02 -2.78
C ALA A 267 -1.59 1.78 -4.30
N GLN A 268 -1.69 2.86 -5.07
CA GLN A 268 -1.68 2.84 -6.54
C GLN A 268 -1.23 4.22 -7.03
N ALA A 269 -0.45 4.26 -8.11
CA ALA A 269 -0.10 5.52 -8.77
C ALA A 269 -1.19 5.93 -9.77
N TYR A 270 -1.64 7.18 -9.68
CA TYR A 270 -2.55 7.83 -10.60
C TYR A 270 -1.97 9.20 -11.02
N ASP A 271 -1.93 9.46 -12.32
CA ASP A 271 -1.77 10.83 -12.81
C ASP A 271 -3.12 11.58 -12.77
N LEU A 272 -3.11 12.89 -13.04
CA LEU A 272 -4.32 13.72 -12.96
C LEU A 272 -5.44 13.29 -13.93
N GLU A 273 -5.07 12.70 -15.09
CA GLU A 273 -6.04 12.25 -16.09
C GLU A 273 -6.72 10.94 -15.65
N SER A 274 -5.93 9.98 -15.15
CA SER A 274 -6.35 8.66 -14.69
C SER A 274 -6.93 8.62 -13.27
N LEU A 275 -6.73 9.67 -12.46
CA LEU A 275 -7.26 9.78 -11.11
C LEU A 275 -8.80 9.63 -11.10
N PRO A 276 -9.39 8.72 -10.30
CA PRO A 276 -10.85 8.59 -10.19
C PRO A 276 -11.45 9.66 -9.28
N ASP A 277 -12.78 9.80 -9.28
CA ASP A 277 -13.50 10.76 -8.43
C ASP A 277 -13.58 10.32 -6.95
N GLN A 278 -13.19 9.06 -6.65
CA GLN A 278 -13.11 8.51 -5.30
C GLN A 278 -11.99 7.46 -5.25
N LEU A 279 -11.19 7.48 -4.17
CA LEU A 279 -10.22 6.45 -3.81
C LEU A 279 -10.52 5.87 -2.42
N VAL A 280 -9.82 4.77 -2.08
CA VAL A 280 -9.76 4.21 -0.72
C VAL A 280 -8.31 4.27 -0.26
N SER A 281 -8.04 4.96 0.84
CA SER A 281 -6.69 5.09 1.39
C SER A 281 -6.17 3.75 1.88
N ILE A 282 -4.85 3.66 2.12
CA ILE A 282 -4.25 2.47 2.73
C ILE A 282 -4.82 2.23 4.15
N SER A 283 -5.24 3.30 4.84
CA SER A 283 -5.96 3.23 6.12
C SER A 283 -7.43 2.79 6.02
N GLY A 284 -7.97 2.51 4.82
CA GLY A 284 -9.35 2.07 4.60
C GLY A 284 -10.38 3.20 4.45
N VAL A 285 -9.96 4.47 4.48
CA VAL A 285 -10.84 5.64 4.41
C VAL A 285 -11.26 5.94 2.98
N GLN A 286 -12.56 6.12 2.75
CA GLN A 286 -13.09 6.53 1.45
C GLN A 286 -12.84 8.02 1.22
N PHE A 287 -11.93 8.34 0.30
CA PHE A 287 -11.52 9.70 -0.03
C PHE A 287 -12.20 10.17 -1.34
N PRO A 288 -13.23 11.04 -1.28
CA PRO A 288 -13.74 11.71 -2.47
C PRO A 288 -12.69 12.71 -2.99
N ILE A 289 -12.66 12.92 -4.30
CA ILE A 289 -11.65 13.75 -4.98
C ILE A 289 -12.33 14.85 -5.78
N ASP A 290 -12.06 16.10 -5.43
CA ASP A 290 -12.32 17.24 -6.32
C ASP A 290 -11.04 17.58 -7.09
N LYS A 291 -11.00 17.22 -8.37
CA LYS A 291 -9.86 17.55 -9.25
C LYS A 291 -9.63 19.06 -9.38
N ASN A 292 -10.63 19.91 -9.13
CA ASN A 292 -10.48 21.36 -9.17
C ASN A 292 -9.76 21.93 -7.93
N ALA A 293 -9.66 21.16 -6.84
CA ALA A 293 -8.91 21.52 -5.65
C ALA A 293 -7.40 21.24 -5.79
N ILE A 294 -6.99 20.45 -6.79
CA ILE A 294 -5.59 20.13 -7.10
C ILE A 294 -4.94 21.32 -7.81
N VAL A 295 -3.93 21.92 -7.18
CA VAL A 295 -3.20 23.08 -7.72
C VAL A 295 -1.88 22.72 -8.37
N GLU A 296 -1.31 21.56 -8.01
CA GLU A 296 -0.07 21.04 -8.57
C GLU A 296 -0.12 19.51 -8.59
N THR A 297 0.52 18.89 -9.58
CA THR A 297 0.75 17.45 -9.63
C THR A 297 2.22 17.20 -9.94
N ILE A 298 2.90 16.46 -9.06
CA ILE A 298 4.35 16.23 -9.13
C ILE A 298 4.59 14.74 -9.41
N PRO A 299 5.19 14.36 -10.55
CA PRO A 299 5.52 12.97 -10.85
C PRO A 299 6.74 12.50 -10.05
N LEU A 300 6.68 11.26 -9.57
CA LEU A 300 7.72 10.60 -8.78
C LEU A 300 8.08 9.25 -9.42
N SER A 301 9.27 8.72 -9.13
CA SER A 301 9.72 7.41 -9.66
C SER A 301 8.86 6.24 -9.20
N ASN A 302 8.17 6.39 -8.06
CA ASN A 302 7.24 5.40 -7.52
C ASN A 302 5.82 5.95 -7.30
N GLY A 303 5.41 7.03 -7.98
CA GLY A 303 4.06 7.57 -7.76
C GLY A 303 3.78 8.98 -8.27
N TYR A 304 2.76 9.60 -7.68
CA TYR A 304 2.40 11.00 -7.91
C TYR A 304 2.05 11.70 -6.59
N ILE A 305 2.41 12.99 -6.51
CA ILE A 305 1.86 13.93 -5.54
C ILE A 305 0.73 14.71 -6.18
N HIS A 306 -0.36 14.93 -5.46
CA HIS A 306 -1.33 15.98 -5.79
C HIS A 306 -1.41 16.98 -4.63
N VAL A 307 -1.08 18.25 -4.90
CA VAL A 307 -1.15 19.31 -3.90
C VAL A 307 -2.55 19.91 -3.90
N LEU A 308 -3.22 19.90 -2.75
CA LEU A 308 -4.60 20.35 -2.57
C LEU A 308 -4.68 21.66 -1.80
N ASN A 309 -5.50 22.58 -2.29
CA ASN A 309 -5.84 23.82 -1.58
C ASN A 309 -7.07 23.73 -0.67
N THR A 310 -7.79 22.60 -0.71
CA THR A 310 -8.89 22.27 0.21
C THR A 310 -9.02 20.75 0.31
N SER A 311 -9.41 20.24 1.48
CA SER A 311 -9.83 18.85 1.65
C SER A 311 -11.30 18.72 1.31
N THR A 312 -11.70 17.59 0.73
CA THR A 312 -13.13 17.22 0.59
C THR A 312 -13.50 16.00 1.43
N LEU A 313 -12.54 15.43 2.18
CA LEU A 313 -12.74 14.24 3.00
C LEU A 313 -13.64 14.54 4.21
N PRO A 314 -14.88 14.03 4.28
CA PRO A 314 -15.75 14.27 5.43
C PRO A 314 -15.22 13.54 6.66
N VAL A 315 -15.36 14.15 7.85
CA VAL A 315 -14.99 13.52 9.13
C VAL A 315 -15.64 12.14 9.28
N ALA A 316 -16.91 11.98 8.86
CA ALA A 316 -17.63 10.70 8.91
C ALA A 316 -16.90 9.56 8.18
N ASN A 317 -16.19 9.84 7.08
CA ASN A 317 -15.46 8.81 6.32
C ASN A 317 -14.18 8.35 7.05
N ARG A 318 -13.65 9.16 7.98
CA ARG A 318 -12.51 8.81 8.85
C ARG A 318 -12.93 7.93 10.05
N LEU A 319 -14.22 7.87 10.35
CA LEU A 319 -14.80 7.08 11.43
C LEU A 319 -15.12 5.67 10.93
N LEU A 320 -14.10 4.82 10.88
CA LEU A 320 -14.23 3.44 10.41
C LEU A 320 -14.84 2.52 11.47
N ASP A 321 -15.75 1.65 11.02
CA ASP A 321 -16.30 0.56 11.84
C ASP A 321 -15.19 -0.40 12.30
N LEU A 322 -15.23 -0.80 13.57
CA LEU A 322 -14.44 -1.92 14.07
C LEU A 322 -15.33 -3.17 14.07
N VAL A 323 -14.92 -4.21 13.34
CA VAL A 323 -15.47 -5.58 13.44
C VAL A 323 -14.41 -6.45 14.10
N ILE A 324 -14.83 -7.30 15.05
CA ILE A 324 -13.99 -8.35 15.64
C ILE A 324 -14.74 -9.67 15.54
N GLU A 325 -14.12 -10.63 14.88
CA GLU A 325 -14.65 -11.97 14.66
C GLU A 325 -14.74 -12.75 15.98
N GLY A 326 -15.72 -13.64 16.07
CA GLY A 326 -16.08 -14.35 17.30
C GLY A 326 -14.96 -15.26 17.80
N GLU A 327 -14.21 -15.88 16.89
CA GLU A 327 -13.01 -16.67 17.19
C GLU A 327 -11.83 -15.89 17.79
N ASP A 328 -11.73 -14.58 17.56
CA ASP A 328 -10.56 -13.78 17.91
C ASP A 328 -10.61 -13.28 19.37
N PHE A 329 -11.15 -14.15 20.24
CA PHE A 329 -11.17 -13.93 21.68
C PHE A 329 -9.77 -14.17 22.27
N THR A 330 -9.39 -13.30 23.19
CA THR A 330 -8.08 -13.32 23.88
C THR A 330 -8.10 -14.11 25.19
N GLY A 331 -9.28 -14.53 25.65
CA GLY A 331 -9.40 -15.35 26.85
C GLY A 331 -10.83 -15.58 27.33
N THR A 332 -10.97 -16.30 28.44
CA THR A 332 -12.25 -16.56 29.12
C THR A 332 -12.09 -16.38 30.62
N THR A 333 -13.15 -15.95 31.32
CA THR A 333 -13.13 -15.73 32.78
C THR A 333 -13.11 -17.01 33.62
N SER A 334 -13.20 -18.18 32.99
CA SER A 334 -13.10 -19.51 33.61
C SER A 334 -12.65 -20.54 32.59
N SER A 335 -11.94 -21.58 33.02
CA SER A 335 -11.43 -22.61 32.11
C SER A 335 -12.56 -23.46 31.52
N VAL A 336 -12.84 -23.25 30.23
CA VAL A 336 -13.94 -23.90 29.50
C VAL A 336 -13.51 -24.50 28.15
N SER A 337 -12.20 -24.70 27.92
CA SER A 337 -11.64 -25.12 26.63
C SER A 337 -12.28 -26.39 26.03
N ASN A 338 -12.60 -27.38 26.86
CA ASN A 338 -13.30 -28.61 26.44
C ASN A 338 -14.77 -28.40 26.00
N SER A 339 -15.29 -27.19 26.18
CA SER A 339 -16.66 -26.74 25.87
C SER A 339 -16.69 -25.61 24.85
N THR A 340 -15.51 -25.14 24.41
CA THR A 340 -15.31 -24.09 23.41
C THR A 340 -15.03 -24.71 22.05
N PHE A 341 -15.72 -24.21 21.03
CA PHE A 341 -15.59 -24.65 19.65
C PHE A 341 -15.53 -23.41 18.76
N VAL A 342 -14.65 -23.43 17.76
CA VAL A 342 -14.69 -22.50 16.64
C VAL A 342 -15.17 -23.28 15.43
N ARG A 343 -16.21 -22.78 14.73
CA ARG A 343 -16.94 -23.53 13.70
C ARG A 343 -16.99 -22.75 12.40
N GLU A 344 -16.58 -23.36 11.28
CA GLU A 344 -16.82 -22.81 9.95
C GLU A 344 -18.19 -23.28 9.43
N LYS A 345 -19.01 -22.33 8.97
CA LYS A 345 -20.45 -22.50 8.75
C LYS A 345 -20.89 -21.68 7.53
N MET A 346 -22.07 -21.98 7.01
CA MET A 346 -22.68 -21.25 5.89
C MET A 346 -24.02 -20.66 6.33
N ASP A 347 -24.27 -19.40 6.00
CA ASP A 347 -25.56 -18.75 6.25
C ASP A 347 -26.60 -19.13 5.17
N PRO A 348 -27.90 -18.84 5.36
CA PRO A 348 -28.94 -19.16 4.38
C PRO A 348 -28.78 -18.46 3.01
N SER A 349 -27.93 -17.44 2.91
CA SER A 349 -27.59 -16.73 1.67
C SER A 349 -26.42 -17.36 0.93
N GLY A 350 -25.72 -18.33 1.54
CA GLY A 350 -24.56 -19.01 0.99
C GLY A 350 -23.21 -18.42 1.41
N ASN A 351 -23.18 -17.41 2.30
CA ASN A 351 -21.92 -16.84 2.78
C ASN A 351 -21.29 -17.78 3.80
N ILE A 352 -20.00 -18.04 3.65
CA ILE A 352 -19.21 -18.77 4.66
C ILE A 352 -18.83 -17.79 5.77
N PHE A 353 -18.96 -18.23 7.01
CA PHE A 353 -18.59 -17.49 8.21
C PHE A 353 -17.98 -18.43 9.26
N ARG A 354 -17.29 -17.87 10.23
CA ARG A 354 -16.65 -18.63 11.31
C ARG A 354 -17.15 -18.06 12.63
N ASP A 355 -17.61 -18.94 13.51
CA ASP A 355 -18.21 -18.53 14.78
C ASP A 355 -17.55 -19.20 15.99
N LEU A 356 -17.58 -18.48 17.10
CA LEU A 356 -17.38 -19.03 18.44
C LEU A 356 -18.68 -19.64 18.95
N MET A 357 -18.56 -20.82 19.54
CA MET A 357 -19.61 -21.48 20.30
C MET A 357 -19.04 -22.02 21.62
N ILE A 358 -19.62 -21.63 22.75
CA ILE A 358 -19.34 -22.23 24.06
C ILE A 358 -20.65 -22.73 24.68
N GLN A 359 -20.76 -24.04 24.90
CA GLN A 359 -21.98 -24.67 25.44
C GLN A 359 -21.68 -25.74 26.48
N ASN A 360 -22.63 -26.03 27.36
CA ASN A 360 -22.55 -27.10 28.37
C ASN A 360 -21.37 -26.96 29.37
N HIS A 361 -20.87 -25.74 29.56
CA HIS A 361 -19.69 -25.42 30.36
C HIS A 361 -19.97 -25.29 31.87
N GLY A 362 -21.24 -25.18 32.29
CA GLY A 362 -21.64 -25.14 33.69
C GLY A 362 -21.24 -23.90 34.50
N VAL A 363 -20.61 -22.90 33.89
CA VAL A 363 -20.19 -21.64 34.56
C VAL A 363 -21.32 -20.61 34.52
N SER A 364 -21.56 -19.93 35.64
CA SER A 364 -22.49 -18.80 35.72
C SER A 364 -21.80 -17.52 35.27
N ALA A 365 -22.44 -16.74 34.38
CA ALA A 365 -21.88 -15.48 33.87
C ALA A 365 -20.46 -15.63 33.29
N LEU A 366 -20.22 -16.71 32.54
CA LEU A 366 -18.98 -16.89 31.78
C LEU A 366 -18.80 -15.70 30.83
N GLY A 367 -17.66 -15.03 30.92
CA GLY A 367 -17.25 -13.95 30.02
C GLY A 367 -16.17 -14.43 29.06
N VAL A 368 -16.34 -14.13 27.78
CA VAL A 368 -15.35 -14.28 26.71
C VAL A 368 -14.76 -12.90 26.43
N ARG A 369 -13.44 -12.76 26.51
CA ARG A 369 -12.73 -11.48 26.39
C ARG A 369 -12.28 -11.22 24.96
N TYR A 370 -12.69 -10.09 24.39
CA TYR A 370 -12.10 -9.50 23.19
C TYR A 370 -11.32 -8.24 23.62
N ALA A 371 -10.03 -8.17 23.26
CA ALA A 371 -9.21 -6.98 23.51
C ALA A 371 -9.28 -6.09 22.27
N LEU A 372 -9.84 -4.89 22.41
CA LEU A 372 -10.06 -4.01 21.26
C LEU A 372 -8.77 -3.20 20.96
N PRO A 373 -8.56 -2.77 19.70
CA PRO A 373 -7.57 -1.74 19.38
C PRO A 373 -7.94 -0.39 20.02
N TYR A 374 -7.12 0.63 19.79
CA TYR A 374 -7.44 1.99 20.21
C TYR A 374 -8.74 2.46 19.54
N LEU A 375 -9.73 2.81 20.36
CA LEU A 375 -10.97 3.44 19.93
C LEU A 375 -10.83 4.96 20.06
N LEU A 376 -11.42 5.69 19.12
CA LEU A 376 -11.52 7.15 19.13
C LEU A 376 -12.37 7.62 20.32
N SER A 377 -12.09 8.82 20.82
CA SER A 377 -12.96 9.51 21.77
C SER A 377 -14.27 9.91 21.05
N THR A 378 -15.30 9.07 21.10
CA THR A 378 -16.65 9.36 20.60
C THR A 378 -17.67 8.35 21.13
N ASN A 379 -18.93 8.50 20.73
CA ASN A 379 -19.98 7.52 20.99
C ASN A 379 -19.94 6.38 19.96
N TYR A 380 -20.30 5.17 20.39
CA TYR A 380 -20.32 3.98 19.57
C TYR A 380 -21.67 3.28 19.64
N ASP A 381 -22.27 3.02 18.49
CA ASP A 381 -23.37 2.06 18.37
C ASP A 381 -22.79 0.64 18.30
N VAL A 382 -23.28 -0.27 19.16
CA VAL A 382 -22.73 -1.63 19.30
C VAL A 382 -23.71 -2.68 18.79
N TYR A 383 -23.16 -3.62 18.02
CA TYR A 383 -23.90 -4.69 17.38
C TYR A 383 -23.20 -6.04 17.60
N TRP A 384 -23.96 -7.13 17.46
CA TRP A 384 -23.39 -8.46 17.23
C TRP A 384 -24.05 -9.16 16.05
N ARG A 385 -23.42 -10.23 15.56
CA ARG A 385 -24.14 -11.35 14.93
C ARG A 385 -23.91 -12.59 15.78
N ALA A 386 -24.99 -13.24 16.20
CA ALA A 386 -24.97 -14.35 17.16
C ALA A 386 -25.99 -15.41 16.74
N VAL A 387 -25.50 -16.56 16.23
CA VAL A 387 -26.35 -17.56 15.55
C VAL A 387 -26.60 -18.78 16.45
N ASN A 388 -27.77 -18.82 17.08
CA ASN A 388 -28.24 -20.01 17.79
C ASN A 388 -28.83 -21.04 16.80
N ASP A 389 -27.98 -21.93 16.28
CA ASP A 389 -28.39 -23.03 15.39
C ASP A 389 -28.30 -24.43 16.01
N ILE A 390 -27.83 -24.50 17.27
CA ILE A 390 -27.59 -25.73 18.04
C ILE A 390 -28.74 -26.12 18.96
N GLN A 391 -29.56 -25.16 19.38
CA GLN A 391 -30.57 -25.35 20.42
C GLN A 391 -31.95 -25.01 19.88
N THR A 392 -32.97 -25.64 20.48
CA THR A 392 -34.37 -25.36 20.18
C THR A 392 -34.98 -24.34 21.14
N ASN A 393 -34.30 -24.06 22.26
CA ASN A 393 -34.62 -22.96 23.16
C ASN A 393 -33.85 -21.70 22.76
N VAL A 394 -34.42 -20.56 23.14
CA VAL A 394 -33.71 -19.27 23.22
C VAL A 394 -32.88 -19.26 24.50
N PHE A 395 -31.71 -18.64 24.45
CA PHE A 395 -30.88 -18.32 25.61
C PHE A 395 -30.51 -16.84 25.59
N GLN A 396 -29.88 -16.36 26.66
CA GLN A 396 -29.48 -14.96 26.79
C GLN A 396 -27.98 -14.82 27.02
N GLN A 397 -27.42 -13.80 26.38
CA GLN A 397 -26.04 -13.33 26.59
C GLN A 397 -26.05 -11.79 26.53
N ARG A 398 -24.91 -11.14 26.75
CA ARG A 398 -24.75 -9.67 26.68
C ARG A 398 -23.31 -9.27 26.40
N VAL A 399 -23.07 -8.02 26.05
CA VAL A 399 -21.72 -7.44 26.02
C VAL A 399 -21.51 -6.54 27.25
N VAL A 400 -20.30 -6.57 27.80
CA VAL A 400 -19.87 -5.68 28.90
C VAL A 400 -18.55 -5.04 28.48
N MET A 401 -18.46 -3.71 28.52
CA MET A 401 -17.24 -2.98 28.18
C MET A 401 -16.46 -2.63 29.43
N THR A 402 -15.15 -2.90 29.40
CA THR A 402 -14.26 -2.66 30.54
C THR A 402 -12.98 -1.96 30.10
N ASP A 403 -12.32 -1.28 31.02
CA ASP A 403 -10.94 -0.85 30.79
C ASP A 403 -10.00 -2.04 30.55
N ILE A 404 -8.86 -1.78 29.91
CA ILE A 404 -7.85 -2.81 29.61
C ILE A 404 -6.99 -3.20 30.81
N ASN A 405 -6.82 -2.30 31.78
CA ASN A 405 -6.01 -2.53 32.98
C ASN A 405 -6.88 -3.04 34.13
N MET A 406 -6.37 -4.04 34.86
CA MET A 406 -7.02 -4.51 36.09
C MET A 406 -6.72 -3.54 37.23
N VAL A 407 -7.73 -3.28 38.07
CA VAL A 407 -7.58 -2.61 39.36
C VAL A 407 -7.90 -3.58 40.48
N GLU A 408 -7.28 -3.38 41.64
CA GLU A 408 -7.58 -4.13 42.85
C GLU A 408 -8.87 -3.59 43.49
N ASP A 409 -9.87 -4.45 43.73
CA ASP A 409 -11.10 -4.07 44.45
C ASP A 409 -10.88 -3.96 45.96
N GLU A 410 -11.89 -3.49 46.71
CA GLU A 410 -11.83 -3.30 48.17
C GLU A 410 -11.48 -4.58 48.96
N PHE A 411 -11.52 -5.76 48.32
CA PHE A 411 -11.23 -7.07 48.92
C PHE A 411 -9.92 -7.69 48.42
N GLY A 412 -9.12 -6.95 47.65
CA GLY A 412 -7.84 -7.42 47.11
C GLY A 412 -7.95 -8.24 45.83
N VAL A 413 -9.10 -8.19 45.13
CA VAL A 413 -9.32 -8.97 43.90
C VAL A 413 -9.12 -8.08 42.68
N LEU A 414 -8.19 -8.46 41.81
CA LEU A 414 -7.97 -7.80 40.53
C LEU A 414 -9.16 -7.99 39.59
N ARG A 415 -9.70 -6.89 39.05
CA ARG A 415 -10.83 -6.86 38.12
C ARG A 415 -10.62 -5.78 37.06
N TYR A 416 -11.16 -5.98 35.87
CA TYR A 416 -11.28 -4.89 34.90
C TYR A 416 -12.44 -3.94 35.31
N PRO A 417 -12.21 -2.63 35.45
CA PRO A 417 -13.27 -1.65 35.68
C PRO A 417 -14.31 -1.71 34.57
N THR A 418 -15.58 -1.95 34.91
CA THR A 418 -16.69 -1.92 33.94
C THR A 418 -17.20 -0.49 33.81
N PHE A 419 -17.25 0.03 32.57
CA PHE A 419 -17.81 1.35 32.29
C PHE A 419 -19.12 1.31 31.49
N GLN A 420 -19.43 0.19 30.82
CA GLN A 420 -20.72 -0.03 30.17
C GLN A 420 -21.16 -1.49 30.34
N GLU A 421 -22.42 -1.71 30.70
CA GLU A 421 -23.05 -3.03 30.76
C GLU A 421 -24.32 -3.02 29.91
N PHE A 422 -24.32 -3.74 28.78
CA PHE A 422 -25.51 -3.88 27.94
C PHE A 422 -26.50 -4.88 28.56
N PRO A 423 -27.82 -4.74 28.30
CA PRO A 423 -28.81 -5.67 28.82
C PRO A 423 -28.58 -7.10 28.29
N TYR A 424 -29.10 -8.09 29.02
CA TYR A 424 -29.22 -9.45 28.50
C TYR A 424 -30.20 -9.47 27.33
N MET A 425 -29.70 -9.89 26.16
CA MET A 425 -30.44 -9.97 24.92
C MET A 425 -30.65 -11.44 24.53
N ASN A 426 -31.80 -11.74 23.94
CA ASN A 426 -32.12 -13.07 23.44
C ASN A 426 -31.25 -13.41 22.23
N VAL A 427 -30.71 -14.63 22.20
CA VAL A 427 -30.15 -15.25 21.00
C VAL A 427 -31.20 -16.15 20.37
N GLU A 428 -32.03 -15.54 19.52
CA GLU A 428 -33.16 -16.18 18.85
C GLU A 428 -32.70 -17.32 17.92
N VAL A 429 -33.46 -18.42 17.90
CA VAL A 429 -33.12 -19.63 17.14
C VAL A 429 -33.07 -19.34 15.65
N ARG A 430 -31.92 -19.63 15.03
CA ARG A 430 -31.61 -19.39 13.60
C ARG A 430 -31.80 -17.93 13.15
N ASN A 431 -31.59 -16.96 14.04
CA ASN A 431 -31.41 -15.58 13.61
C ASN A 431 -29.99 -15.40 13.01
N TYR A 432 -29.92 -15.05 11.72
CA TYR A 432 -28.67 -14.73 11.01
C TYR A 432 -28.52 -13.23 10.74
N ASN A 433 -29.39 -12.39 11.31
CA ASN A 433 -29.29 -10.93 11.18
C ASN A 433 -28.40 -10.37 12.29
N GLU A 434 -27.78 -9.22 12.00
CA GLU A 434 -27.15 -8.38 13.01
C GLU A 434 -28.19 -7.85 14.01
N VAL A 435 -27.80 -7.69 15.27
CA VAL A 435 -28.65 -7.18 16.37
C VAL A 435 -27.95 -6.03 17.07
N TYR A 436 -28.64 -4.90 17.18
CA TYR A 436 -28.21 -3.74 17.96
C TYR A 436 -28.34 -4.01 19.46
N LEU A 437 -27.29 -3.68 20.22
CA LEU A 437 -27.19 -3.92 21.67
C LEU A 437 -27.35 -2.64 22.49
N GLY A 438 -27.04 -1.48 21.88
CA GLY A 438 -27.11 -0.17 22.51
C GLY A 438 -25.94 0.73 22.11
N GLU A 439 -25.83 1.86 22.78
CA GLU A 439 -24.79 2.87 22.59
C GLU A 439 -23.91 2.99 23.85
N PHE A 440 -22.64 3.35 23.68
CA PHE A 440 -21.78 3.81 24.77
C PHE A 440 -20.95 5.02 24.35
N GLU A 441 -20.52 5.82 25.33
CA GLU A 441 -19.60 6.95 25.13
C GLU A 441 -18.18 6.56 25.57
N LEU A 442 -17.18 6.95 24.77
CA LEU A 442 -15.78 6.89 25.15
C LEU A 442 -15.21 8.31 25.21
N ALA A 443 -14.96 8.82 26.41
CA ALA A 443 -14.48 10.20 26.61
C ALA A 443 -13.01 10.40 26.16
N GLU A 444 -12.20 9.34 26.18
CA GLU A 444 -10.77 9.36 25.86
C GLU A 444 -10.43 8.31 24.79
N LEU A 445 -9.47 8.61 23.93
CA LEU A 445 -8.89 7.66 22.99
C LEU A 445 -8.08 6.63 23.79
N LYS A 446 -8.55 5.38 23.82
CA LYS A 446 -7.91 4.28 24.58
C LYS A 446 -8.30 2.90 24.04
N ARG A 447 -7.52 1.89 24.43
CA ARG A 447 -7.86 0.48 24.30
C ARG A 447 -8.79 0.05 25.43
N VAL A 448 -9.74 -0.82 25.11
CA VAL A 448 -10.75 -1.36 26.05
C VAL A 448 -10.93 -2.85 25.79
N ASN A 449 -11.61 -3.56 26.69
CA ASN A 449 -12.09 -4.92 26.42
C ASN A 449 -13.61 -4.91 26.17
N ALA A 450 -14.07 -5.81 25.31
CA ALA A 450 -15.47 -6.25 25.28
C ALA A 450 -15.56 -7.67 25.84
N PHE A 451 -16.47 -7.89 26.79
CA PHE A 451 -16.76 -9.19 27.39
C PHE A 451 -18.12 -9.69 26.93
N LEU A 452 -18.14 -10.66 26.02
CA LEU A 452 -19.35 -11.38 25.67
C LEU A 452 -19.68 -12.37 26.78
N THR A 453 -20.78 -12.14 27.47
CA THR A 453 -21.10 -12.75 28.76
C THR A 453 -22.40 -13.55 28.66
N GLY A 454 -22.34 -14.86 28.90
CA GLY A 454 -23.51 -15.73 28.96
C GLY A 454 -24.38 -15.46 30.20
N ALA A 455 -25.62 -15.94 30.22
CA ALA A 455 -26.52 -15.75 31.37
C ALA A 455 -25.91 -16.17 32.73
N ALA A 456 -26.31 -15.47 33.80
CA ALA A 456 -25.89 -15.71 35.19
C ALA A 456 -26.55 -16.98 35.81
N VAL A 457 -26.46 -18.11 35.12
CA VAL A 457 -26.95 -19.43 35.54
C VAL A 457 -25.94 -20.52 35.18
N THR A 458 -25.96 -21.65 35.90
CA THR A 458 -25.12 -22.82 35.58
C THR A 458 -25.85 -23.86 34.71
N THR A 459 -27.12 -23.61 34.37
CA THR A 459 -27.96 -24.54 33.60
C THR A 459 -27.51 -24.60 32.14
N ASN A 460 -26.99 -25.78 31.75
CA ASN A 460 -26.67 -26.12 30.37
C ASN A 460 -27.84 -25.79 29.42
N GLY A 461 -27.52 -25.15 28.28
CA GLY A 461 -28.51 -24.67 27.33
C GLY A 461 -29.02 -23.24 27.60
N ASN A 462 -28.94 -22.74 28.84
CA ASN A 462 -29.38 -21.38 29.18
C ASN A 462 -28.23 -20.38 29.30
N ASN A 463 -27.01 -20.84 29.59
CA ASN A 463 -25.78 -20.05 29.72
C ASN A 463 -24.84 -20.14 28.49
N THR A 464 -25.36 -20.65 27.38
CA THR A 464 -24.63 -20.80 26.11
C THR A 464 -24.15 -19.44 25.60
N ILE A 465 -22.99 -19.42 24.95
CA ILE A 465 -22.44 -18.22 24.28
C ILE A 465 -22.20 -18.58 22.82
N VAL A 466 -22.67 -17.71 21.92
CA VAL A 466 -22.31 -17.76 20.49
C VAL A 466 -22.03 -16.35 19.96
N ALA A 467 -21.00 -16.22 19.14
CA ALA A 467 -20.76 -15.00 18.37
C ALA A 467 -20.09 -15.36 17.05
N ASP A 468 -20.60 -14.77 15.99
CA ASP A 468 -19.95 -14.69 14.69
C ASP A 468 -19.06 -13.44 14.65
N TYR A 469 -19.58 -12.27 15.02
CA TYR A 469 -18.75 -11.08 15.28
C TYR A 469 -19.40 -10.10 16.26
N LEU A 470 -18.59 -9.18 16.78
CA LEU A 470 -19.01 -7.92 17.41
C LEU A 470 -18.63 -6.74 16.50
N ARG A 471 -19.52 -5.77 16.31
CA ARG A 471 -19.27 -4.55 15.51
C ARG A 471 -19.51 -3.29 16.34
N PHE A 472 -18.58 -2.35 16.24
CA PHE A 472 -18.59 -1.07 16.95
C PHE A 472 -18.52 0.07 15.93
N VAL A 473 -19.57 0.89 15.90
CA VAL A 473 -19.78 1.94 14.88
C VAL A 473 -19.53 3.31 15.51
N PRO A 474 -18.39 3.97 15.25
CA PRO A 474 -18.11 5.32 15.76
C PRO A 474 -19.09 6.35 15.18
N LYS A 475 -19.64 7.20 16.04
CA LYS A 475 -20.61 8.23 15.68
C LYS A 475 -19.90 9.57 15.49
N VAL A 476 -20.41 10.38 14.57
CA VAL A 476 -20.01 11.78 14.41
C VAL A 476 -20.47 12.56 15.65
N LYS A 477 -19.56 13.27 16.31
CA LYS A 477 -19.90 14.18 17.42
C LYS A 477 -20.83 15.28 16.92
N GLN A 478 -21.93 15.48 17.61
CA GLN A 478 -22.81 16.63 17.38
C GLN A 478 -22.18 17.85 18.05
N ASN A 479 -21.98 18.92 17.28
CA ASN A 479 -21.46 20.22 17.76
C ASN A 479 -22.52 21.01 18.52
#